data_AF-A0A0B2QK46-F1
#
_entry.id   AF-A0A0B2QK46-F1
#
_cell.length_a   1.000
_cell.length_b   1.000
_cell.length_c   1.000
_cell.angle_alpha   90.00
_cell.angle_beta   90.00
_cell.angle_gamma   90.00
#
_symmetry.space_group_name_H-M   'P 1'
#
loop_
_entity.id
_entity.type
_entity.pdbx_description
1 polymer ?
#
loop_
_entity_poly.entity_id
_entity_poly.type
_entity_poly.pdbx_seq_one_letter_code
_entity_poly.pdbx_strand_id
1 'polypeptide(L)' 'MLCWPFFADQPTNYRYICNEWEIGIEIDTNVKREEVEKLVNDLMAGEKGKKMRQKIMELKMKADEGKLYQTIIS' A
#
# COMPACT_ATOMS: atom_id res chain seq x y z
N MET A 1 1.69 -3.05 -1.05
CA MET A 1 1.57 -3.71 0.27
C MET A 1 0.55 -4.84 0.17
N LEU A 2 0.72 -5.95 0.89
CA LEU A 2 -0.38 -6.91 1.09
C LEU A 2 -1.04 -6.57 2.44
N CYS A 3 -2.36 -6.39 2.44
CA CYS A 3 -3.10 -5.86 3.57
C CYS A 3 -4.07 -6.92 4.10
N TRP A 4 -3.91 -7.28 5.37
CA TRP A 4 -4.84 -8.16 6.08
C TRP A 4 -5.22 -7.49 7.41
N PRO A 5 -6.20 -6.57 7.41
CA PRO A 5 -6.49 -5.74 8.57
C PRO A 5 -7.12 -6.57 9.69
N PHE A 6 -6.55 -6.49 10.90
CA PHE A 6 -7.04 -7.23 12.07
C PHE A 6 -7.63 -6.32 13.16
N PHE A 7 -6.87 -5.33 13.65
CA PHE A 7 -7.33 -4.48 14.76
C PHE A 7 -6.71 -3.07 14.76
N ALA A 8 -7.29 -2.18 15.58
CA ALA A 8 -6.86 -0.81 15.85
C ALA A 8 -6.88 0.09 14.60
N ASP A 9 -5.73 0.63 14.22
CA ASP A 9 -5.56 1.51 13.07
C ASP A 9 -5.47 0.75 11.74
N GLN A 10 -5.32 -0.57 11.77
CA GLN A 10 -5.15 -1.38 10.56
C GLN A 10 -6.32 -1.26 9.56
N PRO A 11 -7.61 -1.23 9.96
CA PRO A 11 -8.71 -0.99 9.02
C PRO A 11 -8.62 0.38 8.33
N THR A 12 -8.22 1.41 9.07
CA THR A 12 -8.00 2.76 8.51
C THR A 12 -6.82 2.76 7.56
N ASN A 13 -5.69 2.15 7.96
CA ASN A 13 -4.51 2.04 7.10
C ASN A 13 -4.81 1.24 5.83
N TYR A 14 -5.56 0.14 5.94
CA TYR A 14 -6.06 -0.62 4.79
C TYR A 14 -6.86 0.25 3.83
N ARG A 15 -7.80 1.05 4.37
CA ARG A 15 -8.64 1.94 3.55
C ARG A 15 -7.79 2.90 2.74
N TYR A 16 -6.83 3.58 3.38
CA TYR A 16 -5.93 4.49 2.66
C TYR A 16 -5.05 3.75 1.65
N ILE A 17 -4.45 2.64 2.05
CA ILE A 17 -3.46 1.93 1.23
C ILE A 17 -4.12 1.24 0.02
N CYS A 18 -5.28 0.62 0.18
CA CYS A 18 -5.94 -0.12 -0.89
C CYS A 18 -6.89 0.74 -1.72
N ASN A 19 -7.64 1.66 -1.09
CA ASN A 19 -8.74 2.36 -1.77
C ASN A 19 -8.37 3.79 -2.18
N GLU A 20 -7.63 4.52 -1.34
CA GLU A 20 -7.34 5.94 -1.61
C GLU A 20 -6.03 6.11 -2.39
N TRP A 21 -4.97 5.41 -1.98
CA TRP A 21 -3.65 5.49 -2.61
C TRP A 21 -3.44 4.39 -3.65
N GLU A 22 -4.24 3.32 -3.60
CA GLU A 22 -4.14 2.17 -4.49
C GLU A 22 -2.71 1.61 -4.60
N ILE A 23 -2.01 1.56 -3.46
CA ILE A 23 -0.65 1.01 -3.31
C ILE A 23 -0.65 -0.35 -2.58
N GLY A 24 -1.85 -0.89 -2.34
CA GLY A 24 -2.10 -2.12 -1.61
C GLY A 24 -2.95 -3.13 -2.36
N ILE A 25 -2.88 -4.38 -1.90
CA ILE A 25 -3.78 -5.46 -2.28
C ILE A 25 -4.32 -6.08 -1.00
N GLU A 26 -5.63 -6.25 -0.91
CA GLU A 26 -6.28 -6.96 0.19
C GLU A 26 -6.00 -8.46 0.13
N ILE A 27 -5.76 -9.05 1.30
CA ILE A 27 -5.84 -10.49 1.52
C ILE A 27 -7.24 -10.80 2.06
N ASP A 28 -7.93 -11.74 1.44
CA ASP A 28 -9.25 -12.19 1.87
C ASP A 28 -9.24 -12.67 3.34
N THR A 29 -10.33 -12.40 4.07
CA THR A 29 -10.50 -12.82 5.46
C THR A 29 -10.39 -14.34 5.63
N ASN A 30 -10.85 -15.11 4.64
CA ASN A 30 -10.71 -16.57 4.61
C ASN A 30 -9.42 -16.97 3.88
N VAL A 31 -8.28 -16.72 4.53
CA VAL A 31 -6.95 -16.89 3.94
C VAL A 31 -6.71 -18.32 3.44
N LYS A 32 -6.50 -18.46 2.13
CA LYS A 32 -5.96 -19.68 1.51
C LYS A 32 -4.56 -19.43 0.98
N ARG A 33 -3.67 -20.40 1.21
CA ARG A 33 -2.26 -20.33 0.78
C ARG A 33 -2.12 -20.06 -0.72
N GLU A 34 -2.91 -20.74 -1.54
CA GLU A 34 -2.89 -20.62 -3.00
C GLU A 34 -3.32 -19.22 -3.48
N GLU A 35 -4.27 -18.60 -2.79
CA GLU A 35 -4.73 -17.24 -3.08
C GLU A 35 -3.64 -16.23 -2.70
N VAL A 36 -3.02 -16.39 -1.53
CA VAL A 36 -1.90 -15.55 -1.10
C VAL A 36 -0.71 -15.65 -2.07
N GLU A 37 -0.37 -16.85 -2.53
CA GLU A 37 0.70 -17.06 -3.50
C GLU A 37 0.45 -16.31 -4.81
N LYS A 38 -0.79 -16.32 -5.32
CA LYS A 38 -1.18 -15.53 -6.50
C LYS A 38 -1.02 -14.04 -6.26
N LEU A 39 -1.45 -13.53 -5.10
CA LEU A 39 -1.31 -12.12 -4.75
C LEU A 39 0.16 -11.69 -4.64
N VAL A 40 1.02 -12.55 -4.06
CA VAL A 40 2.47 -12.31 -3.99
C VAL A 40 3.07 -12.26 -5.40
N ASN A 41 2.73 -13.22 -6.26
CA ASN A 41 3.24 -13.26 -7.63
C ASN A 41 2.80 -12.03 -8.45
N ASP A 42 1.54 -11.61 -8.33
CA ASP A 42 1.02 -10.40 -9.00
C ASP A 42 1.65 -9.11 -8.44
N LEU A 43 1.93 -9.05 -7.14
CA LEU A 43 2.65 -7.93 -6.52
C LEU A 43 4.10 -7.84 -7.01
N MET A 44 4.78 -8.97 -7.15
CA MET A 44 6.21 -8.99 -7.50
C MET A 44 6.40 -8.79 -9.00
N ALA A 45 5.80 -9.65 -9.83
CA ALA A 45 6.03 -9.71 -11.27
C ALA A 45 4.86 -9.18 -12.12
N GLY A 46 3.66 -9.11 -11.54
CA GLY A 46 2.45 -8.70 -12.23
C GLY A 46 2.38 -7.21 -12.56
N GLU A 47 1.48 -6.88 -13.48
CA GLU A 47 1.25 -5.51 -13.94
C GLU A 47 0.66 -4.64 -12.83
N LYS A 48 -0.17 -5.23 -11.95
CA LYS A 48 -0.69 -4.55 -10.76
C LYS A 48 0.45 -4.13 -9.84
N GLY A 49 1.41 -5.03 -9.61
CA GLY A 49 2.64 -4.77 -8.87
C GLY A 49 3.45 -3.57 -9.41
N LYS A 50 3.61 -3.50 -10.73
CA LYS A 50 4.33 -2.39 -11.39
C LYS A 50 3.62 -1.05 -11.21
N LYS A 51 2.30 -1.00 -11.41
CA LYS A 51 1.50 0.22 -11.22
C LYS A 51 1.55 0.73 -9.77
N MET A 52 1.45 -0.17 -8.79
CA MET A 52 1.59 0.20 -7.38
C MET A 52 2.98 0.77 -7.07
N ARG A 53 4.05 0.21 -7.65
CA ARG A 53 5.42 0.75 -7.48
C ARG A 53 5.54 2.17 -8.03
N GLN A 54 4.93 2.47 -9.18
CA GLN A 54 4.91 3.83 -9.73
C GLN A 54 4.19 4.81 -8.79
N LYS A 55 2.98 4.45 -8.32
CA LYS A 55 2.22 5.28 -7.36
C LYS A 55 2.98 5.52 -6.05
N ILE A 56 3.65 4.50 -5.52
CA ILE A 56 4.50 4.65 -4.31
C ILE A 56 5.66 5.61 -4.57
N MET A 57 6.29 5.57 -5.75
CA MET A 57 7.37 6.51 -6.08
C MET A 57 6.86 7.96 -6.15
N GLU A 58 5.69 8.20 -6.74
CA GLU A 58 5.07 9.53 -6.76
C GLU A 58 4.74 10.04 -5.36
N LEU A 59 4.16 9.19 -4.50
CA LEU A 59 3.87 9.54 -3.11
C LEU A 59 5.15 9.83 -2.32
N LYS A 60 6.20 9.05 -2.55
CA LYS A 60 7.52 9.28 -1.95
C LYS A 60 8.11 10.62 -2.39
N MET A 61 8.05 10.94 -3.69
CA MET A 61 8.51 12.24 -4.20
C MET A 61 7.76 13.40 -3.54
N LYS A 62 6.42 13.32 -3.44
CA LYS A 62 5.61 14.33 -2.77
C LYS A 62 5.95 14.47 -1.28
N ALA A 63 6.24 13.36 -0.59
CA ALA A 63 6.65 13.39 0.80
C ALA A 63 8.04 14.01 0.99
N ASP A 64 8.98 13.73 0.08
CA ASP A 64 10.33 14.29 0.07
C ASP A 64 10.35 15.78 -0.33
N GLU A 65 9.42 16.22 -1.18
CA GLU A 65 9.18 17.63 -1.53
C GLU A 65 8.47 18.39 -0.40
N GLY A 66 7.46 17.76 0.21
CA GLY A 66 6.72 18.24 1.38
C GLY A 66 7.50 18.13 2.69
N LYS A 67 8.82 18.13 2.58
CA LYS A 67 9.80 18.10 3.65
C LYS A 67 9.41 19.11 4.74
N LEU A 68 8.89 18.58 5.85
CA LEU A 68 8.47 19.22 7.11
C LEU A 68 9.41 20.29 7.71
N TYR A 69 10.54 20.59 7.06
CA TYR A 69 11.52 21.59 7.47
C TYR A 69 10.95 23.01 7.56
N GLN A 70 9.78 23.29 6.96
CA GLN A 70 9.09 24.58 7.14
C GLN A 70 8.08 24.62 8.29
N THR A 71 7.63 23.48 8.82
CA THR A 71 6.63 23.45 9.91
C THR A 71 7.26 23.40 11.29
N ILE A 72 8.53 22.97 11.41
CA ILE A 72 9.24 22.90 12.71
C ILE A 72 10.01 24.21 13.00
N ILE A 73 10.19 25.08 12.01
CA ILE A 73 10.94 26.35 12.15
C ILE A 73 9.99 27.59 12.26
N SER A 74 8.67 27.39 12.27
CA SER A 74 7.66 28.45 12.46
C SER A 74 7.03 28.41 13.85
#